data_AF-A0A1C6UGT4-F1
#
_entry.id   AF-A0A1C6UGT4-F1
#
_cell.length_a   1.000
_cell.length_b   1.000
_cell.length_c   1.000
_cell.angle_alpha   90.00
_cell.angle_beta   90.00
_cell.angle_gamma   90.00
#
_symmetry.space_group_name_H-M   'P 1'
#
loop_
_entity.id
_entity.type
_entity.pdbx_description
1 polymer ?
#
loop_
_entity_poly.entity_id
_entity_poly.type
_entity_poly.pdbx_seq_one_letter_code
_entity_poly.pdbx_strand_id
1 'polypeptide(L)'
;MNSDVPLEVSALAINVTIPEGLRWIDTRRGEEFTLTTLNVRLLPDGRLAAKAYGRPTAGGLGTYVSFPVPERPELVALVDGAASRASALWAADRGLG
;
A
#
# COMPACT_ATOMS: atom_id res chain seq x y z
N MET A 1 27.26 -1.62 20.58
CA MET A 1 26.20 -2.57 20.97
C MET A 1 26.04 -3.54 19.83
N ASN A 2 26.61 -4.74 19.95
CA ASN A 2 26.50 -5.79 18.94
C ASN A 2 25.20 -6.55 19.21
N SER A 3 24.11 -6.09 18.63
CA SER A 3 22.90 -6.90 18.52
C SER A 3 23.07 -7.82 17.32
N ASP A 4 23.80 -8.93 17.52
CA ASP A 4 23.93 -10.05 16.56
C ASP A 4 22.61 -10.85 16.44
N VAL A 5 21.48 -10.18 16.65
CA VAL A 5 20.16 -10.75 16.36
C VAL A 5 19.94 -10.53 14.86
N PRO A 6 19.93 -11.60 14.04
CA PRO A 6 19.58 -11.45 12.63
C PRO A 6 18.19 -10.83 12.54
N LEU A 7 18.08 -9.75 11.78
CA LEU A 7 16.79 -9.09 11.55
C LEU A 7 15.98 -9.92 10.57
N GLU A 8 14.85 -10.46 11.04
CA GLU A 8 13.89 -11.12 10.17
C GLU A 8 12.99 -10.07 9.49
N VAL A 9 13.12 -9.92 8.17
CA VAL A 9 12.28 -9.04 7.36
C VAL A 9 11.15 -9.87 6.74
N SER A 10 9.95 -9.79 7.30
CA SER A 10 8.78 -10.53 6.83
C SER A 10 8.09 -9.89 5.61
N ALA A 11 8.24 -8.57 5.43
CA ALA A 11 7.85 -7.83 4.22
C ALA A 11 8.42 -6.41 4.26
N LEU A 12 8.59 -5.78 3.09
CA LEU A 12 8.72 -4.32 2.97
C LEU A 12 7.38 -3.73 2.55
N ALA A 13 6.92 -2.66 3.21
CA ALA A 13 5.63 -2.05 2.91
C ALA A 13 5.75 -0.56 2.63
N ILE A 14 5.04 -0.10 1.60
CA ILE A 14 4.89 1.31 1.25
C ILE A 14 3.42 1.70 1.17
N ASN A 15 3.13 2.97 1.45
CA ASN A 15 1.82 3.55 1.20
C ASN A 15 1.88 4.42 -0.06
N VAL A 16 0.95 4.17 -0.97
CA VAL A 16 0.86 4.82 -2.28
C VAL A 16 -0.46 5.54 -2.36
N THR A 17 -0.45 6.83 -2.66
CA THR A 17 -1.68 7.57 -2.93
C THR A 17 -2.27 7.13 -4.26
N ILE A 18 -3.56 6.78 -4.27
CA ILE A 18 -4.28 6.43 -5.50
C ILE A 18 -4.61 7.73 -6.26
N PRO A 19 -4.17 7.88 -7.52
CA PRO A 19 -4.54 9.01 -8.37
C PRO A 19 -6.06 9.13 -8.48
N GLU A 20 -6.59 10.36 -8.53
CA GLU A 20 -8.03 10.61 -8.44
C GLU A 20 -8.86 9.81 -9.45
N GLY A 21 -8.46 9.77 -10.73
CA GLY A 21 -9.16 9.00 -11.77
C GLY A 21 -9.09 7.47 -11.64
N LEU A 22 -8.25 6.96 -10.72
CA LEU A 22 -8.14 5.53 -10.41
C LEU A 22 -8.80 5.15 -9.08
N ARG A 23 -9.34 6.10 -8.32
CA ARG A 23 -10.08 5.82 -7.08
C ARG A 23 -11.40 5.15 -7.42
N TRP A 24 -11.88 4.33 -6.49
CA TRP A 24 -13.20 3.70 -6.58
C TRP A 24 -13.90 3.73 -5.23
N ILE A 25 -15.18 3.40 -5.23
CA ILE A 25 -15.98 3.20 -4.02
C ILE A 25 -16.17 1.70 -3.84
N ASP A 26 -16.06 1.23 -2.60
CA ASP A 26 -16.40 -0.14 -2.22
C ASP A 26 -17.15 -0.12 -0.88
N THR A 27 -17.85 -1.20 -0.57
CA THR A 27 -18.76 -1.28 0.57
C THR A 27 -18.32 -2.37 1.53
N ARG A 28 -18.24 -2.02 2.82
CA ARG A 28 -17.96 -2.98 3.89
C ARG A 28 -18.97 -2.80 5.01
N ARG A 29 -19.65 -3.90 5.37
CA ARG A 29 -20.66 -3.92 6.45
C ARG A 29 -21.74 -2.84 6.29
N GLY A 30 -22.14 -2.54 5.05
CA GLY A 30 -23.19 -1.56 4.73
C GLY A 30 -22.73 -0.10 4.67
N GLU A 31 -21.43 0.18 4.87
CA GLU A 31 -20.86 1.52 4.76
C GLU A 31 -19.98 1.62 3.50
N GLU A 32 -20.13 2.72 2.76
CA GLU A 32 -19.36 3.01 1.55
C GLU A 32 -18.06 3.74 1.89
N PHE A 33 -16.99 3.37 1.20
CA PHE A 33 -15.67 3.94 1.36
C PHE A 33 -15.10 4.36 0.01
N THR A 34 -14.56 5.58 -0.08
CA THR A 34 -13.73 5.97 -1.22
C THR A 34 -12.29 5.54 -0.97
N LEU A 35 -11.74 4.68 -1.81
CA LEU A 35 -10.39 4.15 -1.70
C LEU A 35 -9.38 5.17 -2.19
N THR A 36 -8.48 5.61 -1.31
CA THR A 36 -7.52 6.69 -1.58
C THR A 36 -6.06 6.27 -1.46
N THR A 37 -5.79 5.11 -0.86
CA THR A 37 -4.43 4.65 -0.58
C THR A 37 -4.28 3.17 -0.92
N LEU A 38 -3.17 2.77 -1.50
CA LEU A 38 -2.72 1.38 -1.55
C LEU A 38 -1.61 1.17 -0.53
N ASN A 39 -1.69 0.08 0.23
CA ASN A 39 -0.51 -0.50 0.87
C ASN A 39 0.04 -1.56 -0.07
N VAL A 40 1.27 -1.36 -0.54
CA VAL A 40 1.98 -2.31 -1.41
C VAL A 40 3.08 -2.96 -0.59
N ARG A 41 3.15 -4.28 -0.63
CA ARG A 41 4.10 -5.10 0.12
C ARG A 41 4.96 -5.92 -0.82
N LEU A 42 6.27 -5.86 -0.65
CA LEU A 42 7.22 -6.83 -1.19
C LEU A 42 7.40 -7.96 -0.18
N LEU A 43 7.06 -9.17 -0.58
CA LEU A 43 7.19 -10.38 0.21
C LEU A 43 8.61 -10.98 0.07
N PRO A 44 9.03 -11.88 1.00
CA PRO A 44 10.37 -12.47 0.97
C PRO A 44 10.68 -13.30 -0.28
N ASP A 45 9.64 -13.79 -0.97
CA ASP A 45 9.75 -14.55 -2.22
C ASP A 45 9.78 -13.66 -3.47
N GLY A 46 9.85 -12.34 -3.31
CA GLY A 46 9.92 -11.37 -4.39
C GLY A 46 8.56 -10.98 -4.99
N ARG A 47 7.45 -11.57 -4.55
CA ARG A 47 6.12 -11.22 -5.04
C ARG A 47 5.58 -9.97 -4.35
N LEU A 48 4.70 -9.27 -5.06
CA LEU A 48 3.95 -8.12 -4.53
C LEU A 48 2.58 -8.55 -4.02
N ALA A 49 2.18 -7.97 -2.88
CA ALA A 49 0.81 -8.02 -2.38
C ALA A 49 0.30 -6.61 -2.14
N ALA A 50 -0.98 -6.35 -2.44
CA ALA A 50 -1.56 -5.03 -2.28
C ALA A 50 -2.93 -5.07 -1.59
N LYS A 51 -3.22 -4.03 -0.79
CA LYS A 51 -4.54 -3.75 -0.22
C LYS A 51 -4.88 -2.29 -0.41
N ALA A 52 -6.12 -2.00 -0.72
CA ALA A 52 -6.63 -0.64 -0.80
C ALA A 52 -7.21 -0.21 0.55
N TYR A 53 -7.15 1.08 0.85
CA TYR A 53 -7.71 1.68 2.03
C TYR A 53 -8.47 2.93 1.65
N GLY A 54 -9.62 3.11 2.29
CA GLY A 54 -10.51 4.21 2.01
C GLY A 54 -11.00 4.92 3.25
N ARG A 55 -11.70 6.02 3.02
CA ARG A 55 -12.42 6.78 4.04
C ARG A 55 -13.92 6.69 3.76
N PRO A 56 -14.78 6.73 4.80
CA PRO A 56 -16.22 6.76 4.61
C PRO A 56 -16.65 7.88 3.67
N THR A 57 -17.53 7.58 2.72
CA THR A 57 -18.09 8.58 1.79
C THR A 57 -18.92 9.64 2.53
N ALA A 58 -19.63 9.23 3.57
CA ALA A 58 -20.43 10.10 4.44
C ALA A 58 -19.60 11.01 5.37
N GLY A 59 -18.27 10.89 5.34
CA GLY A 59 -17.38 11.55 6.28
C GLY A 59 -17.33 10.85 7.64
N GLY A 60 -16.30 11.16 8.43
CA GLY A 60 -16.06 10.57 9.76
C GLY A 60 -14.62 10.10 9.96
N LEU A 61 -14.26 9.82 11.21
CA LEU A 61 -12.95 9.26 11.60
C LEU A 61 -12.88 7.74 11.36
N GLY A 62 -13.62 7.24 10.36
CA GLY A 62 -13.81 5.81 10.11
C GLY A 62 -12.50 5.04 10.20
N THR A 63 -12.56 3.87 10.85
CA THR A 63 -11.40 3.00 11.02
C THR A 63 -10.75 2.70 9.68
N TYR A 64 -9.43 2.49 9.68
CA TYR A 64 -8.67 2.15 8.48
C TYR A 64 -9.06 0.75 8.00
N VAL A 65 -10.04 0.65 7.09
CA VAL A 65 -10.54 -0.62 6.56
C VAL A 65 -9.81 -0.96 5.27
N SER A 66 -9.30 -2.19 5.17
CA SER A 66 -8.64 -2.70 3.97
C SER A 66 -9.62 -3.38 3.02
N PHE A 67 -9.43 -3.16 1.73
CA PHE A 67 -10.20 -3.74 0.63
C PHE A 67 -9.27 -4.49 -0.35
N PRO A 68 -9.77 -5.51 -1.07
CA PRO A 68 -9.04 -6.09 -2.18
C PRO A 68 -8.81 -5.04 -3.27
N VAL A 69 -7.69 -5.15 -3.99
CA VAL A 69 -7.42 -4.34 -5.16
C VAL A 69 -8.05 -5.06 -6.36
N PRO A 70 -8.95 -4.43 -7.14
CA PRO A 70 -9.55 -5.08 -8.29
C PRO A 70 -8.52 -5.30 -9.39
N GLU A 71 -8.70 -6.34 -10.20
CA GLU A 71 -7.82 -6.71 -11.32
C GLU A 71 -8.01 -5.76 -12.53
N ARG A 72 -7.73 -4.48 -12.31
CA ARG A 72 -7.72 -3.44 -13.34
C ARG A 72 -6.28 -3.22 -13.81
N PRO A 73 -5.99 -3.23 -15.13
CA PRO A 73 -4.64 -3.05 -15.65
C PRO A 73 -3.94 -1.80 -15.10
N GLU A 74 -4.67 -0.70 -14.92
CA GLU A 74 -4.10 0.56 -14.43
C GLU A 74 -3.69 0.49 -12.94
N LEU A 75 -4.39 -0.30 -12.14
CA LEU A 75 -4.05 -0.51 -10.72
C LEU A 75 -2.90 -1.49 -10.56
N VAL A 76 -2.82 -2.52 -11.41
CA VAL A 76 -1.66 -3.43 -11.46
C VAL A 76 -0.40 -2.63 -11.83
N ALA A 77 -0.47 -1.81 -12.88
CA ALA A 77 0.63 -0.94 -13.29
C ALA A 77 1.03 0.05 -12.18
N LEU A 78 0.06 0.58 -11.41
CA LEU A 78 0.32 1.45 -10.27
C LEU A 78 1.08 0.71 -9.15
N VAL A 79 0.73 -0.54 -8.86
CA VAL A 79 1.42 -1.38 -7.85
C VAL A 79 2.86 -1.68 -8.28
N ASP A 80 3.08 -2.09 -9.53
CA ASP A 80 4.41 -2.40 -10.06
C ASP A 80 5.32 -1.15 -10.12
N GLY A 81 4.76 -0.03 -10.59
CA GLY A 81 5.45 1.25 -10.63
C GLY A 81 5.82 1.75 -9.24
N ALA A 82 4.95 1.55 -8.25
CA ALA A 82 5.23 1.92 -6.86
C ALA A 82 6.38 1.10 -6.26
N ALA A 83 6.41 -0.21 -6.48
CA ALA A 83 7.51 -1.06 -6.02
C ALA A 83 8.85 -0.64 -6.64
N SER A 84 8.86 -0.37 -7.96
CA SER A 84 10.05 0.12 -8.67
C SER A 84 10.53 1.47 -8.13
N ARG A 85 9.61 2.40 -7.90
CA ARG A 85 9.91 3.71 -7.32
C ARG A 85 10.46 3.59 -5.90
N ALA A 86 9.87 2.73 -5.08
CA ALA A 86 10.31 2.50 -3.71
C ALA A 86 11.68 1.87 -3.64
N SER A 87 12.00 0.91 -4.50
CA SER A 87 13.35 0.34 -4.62
C SER A 87 14.38 1.43 -4.90
N ALA A 88 14.12 2.35 -5.84
CA ALA A 88 15.01 3.46 -6.12
C ALA A 88 15.15 4.44 -4.93
N LEU A 89 14.07 4.69 -4.18
CA LEU A 89 14.12 5.54 -2.98
C LEU A 89 14.96 4.92 -1.87
N TRP A 90 14.75 3.63 -1.58
CA TRP A 90 15.54 2.91 -0.57
C TRP A 90 17.00 2.77 -0.96
N ALA A 91 17.31 2.54 -2.24
CA ALA A 91 18.70 2.48 -2.71
C ALA A 91 19.44 3.82 -2.54
N ALA A 92 18.72 4.94 -2.55
CA ALA A 92 19.26 6.27 -2.32
C ALA A 92 19.14 6.75 -0.86
N ASP A 93 18.70 5.87 0.05
CA ASP A 93 18.49 6.23 1.46
C ASP A 93 19.81 6.65 2.12
N ARG A 94 19.74 7.69 2.95
CA ARG A 94 20.91 8.25 3.65
C ARG A 94 20.89 7.95 5.15
N GLY A 95 20.02 7.06 5.59
CA GLY A 95 19.80 6.76 7.00
C GLY A 95 19.08 7.89 7.73
N LEU A 96 18.99 7.71 9.05
CA LEU A 96 18.50 8.73 9.96
C LEU A 96 19.53 9.87 10.01
N GLY A 97 19.08 11.10 9.78
CA GLY A 97 19.91 12.30 9.93
C GLY A 97 20.19 12.66 11.38
#